data_AF-R9MC86-F1
#
_entry.id   AF-R9MC86-F1
#
_cell.length_a   1.000
_cell.length_b   1.000
_cell.length_c   1.000
_cell.angle_alpha   90.00
_cell.angle_beta   90.00
_cell.angle_gamma   90.00
#
_symmetry.space_group_name_H-M   'P 1'
#
loop_
_entity.id
_entity.type
_entity.pdbx_description
1 polymer ?
#
loop_
_entity_poly.entity_id
_entity_poly.type
_entity_poly.pdbx_seq_one_letter_code
_entity_poly.pdbx_strand_id
1 'polypeptide(L)' 'MRLYHGSNVVIESINLAMCRPYKDFGKGFYLTDIKEQAKQMAKRVSRIYGVLQS' A
#
# COMPACT_ATOMS: atom_id res chain seq x y z
N MET A 1 -0.40 15.59 -11.94
CA MET A 1 -1.32 14.51 -11.52
C MET A 1 -0.95 14.07 -10.10
N ARG A 2 -1.92 13.83 -9.21
CA ARG A 2 -1.67 13.35 -7.83
C ARG A 2 -2.10 11.89 -7.72
N LEU A 3 -1.20 11.05 -7.23
CA LEU A 3 -1.43 9.61 -7.08
C LEU A 3 -1.43 9.22 -5.60
N TYR A 4 -2.07 8.09 -5.30
CA TYR A 4 -2.30 7.58 -3.96
C TYR A 4 -1.92 6.11 -3.86
N HIS A 5 -1.30 5.75 -2.74
CA HIS A 5 -0.97 4.38 -2.37
C HIS A 5 -1.73 4.00 -1.10
N GLY A 6 -2.34 2.81 -1.08
CA GLY A 6 -2.96 2.26 0.12
C GLY A 6 -2.02 1.32 0.86
N SER A 7 -1.59 1.71 2.06
CA SER A 7 -0.66 0.96 2.91
C SER A 7 -1.25 0.76 4.30
N ASN A 8 -0.89 -0.33 4.98
CA ASN A 8 -1.19 -0.58 6.39
C ASN A 8 -0.14 0.03 7.34
N VAL A 9 0.92 0.62 6.79
CA VAL A 9 2.00 1.27 7.54
C VAL A 9 2.26 2.67 7.00
N VAL A 10 2.76 3.56 7.86
CA VAL A 10 3.27 4.86 7.45
C VAL A 10 4.56 4.65 6.63
N ILE A 11 4.67 5.35 5.51
CA ILE A 11 5.84 5.31 4.64
C ILE A 11 6.57 6.64 4.80
N GLU A 12 7.64 6.64 5.58
CA GLU A 12 8.47 7.85 5.80
C GLU A 12 9.43 8.11 4.62
N SER A 13 9.90 7.05 3.97
CA SER A 13 10.79 7.12 2.82
C SER A 13 10.45 6.02 1.80
N ILE A 14 10.71 6.32 0.52
CA ILE A 14 10.50 5.36 -0.57
C ILE A 14 11.61 4.31 -0.52
N ASN A 15 11.25 3.07 -0.24
CA ASN A 15 12.17 1.93 -0.26
C ASN A 15 11.55 0.74 -1.00
N LEU A 16 11.99 0.53 -2.25
CA LEU A 16 11.50 -0.57 -3.09
C LEU A 16 11.89 -1.94 -2.52
N ALA A 17 12.89 -2.04 -1.65
CA ALA A 17 13.25 -3.29 -1.00
C ALA A 17 12.12 -3.84 -0.11
N MET A 18 11.29 -2.95 0.43
CA MET A 18 10.15 -3.26 1.31
C MET A 18 8.88 -3.67 0.55
N CYS A 19 8.83 -3.44 -0.76
CA CYS A 19 7.69 -3.83 -1.58
C CYS A 19 7.60 -5.35 -1.73
N ARG A 20 6.39 -5.88 -1.90
CA ARG A 20 6.19 -7.32 -2.07
C ARG A 20 6.82 -7.83 -3.36
N PRO A 21 7.54 -8.96 -3.33
CA PRO A 21 8.04 -9.59 -4.54
C PRO A 21 6.89 -10.25 -5.33
N TYR A 22 7.16 -10.60 -6.59
CA TYR A 22 6.31 -11.44 -7.45
C TYR A 22 4.89 -10.91 -7.69
N LYS A 23 4.75 -9.60 -7.91
CA LYS A 23 3.50 -9.01 -8.42
C LYS A 23 3.52 -8.96 -9.94
N ASP A 24 2.33 -8.86 -10.55
CA ASP A 24 2.13 -8.92 -12.01
C ASP A 24 2.97 -7.90 -12.81
N PHE A 25 3.32 -6.76 -12.19
CA PHE A 25 4.11 -5.70 -12.80
C PHE A 25 5.43 -5.46 -12.07
N GLY A 26 5.92 -6.47 -11.35
CA GLY A 26 7.17 -6.40 -10.61
C GLY A 26 7.08 -5.70 -9.26
N LYS A 27 8.24 -5.43 -8.68
CA LYS A 27 8.38 -4.95 -7.30
C LYS A 27 8.26 -3.41 -7.26
N GLY A 28 7.19 -2.90 -6.67
CA GLY A 28 7.02 -1.46 -6.50
C GLY A 28 5.75 -1.03 -5.77
N PHE A 29 5.52 0.28 -5.71
CA PHE A 29 4.31 0.86 -5.16
C PHE A 29 3.21 0.89 -6.22
N TYR A 30 2.07 0.29 -5.88
CA TYR A 30 0.89 0.31 -6.73
C TYR A 30 0.09 1.57 -6.40
N LEU A 31 -0.14 2.39 -7.42
CA LEU A 31 -0.71 3.73 -7.30
C LEU A 31 -2.05 3.80 -8.04
N THR A 32 -2.91 4.69 -7.58
CA THR A 32 -4.18 5.05 -8.22
C THR A 32 -4.37 6.56 -8.12
N ASP A 33 -5.03 7.18 -9.09
CA ASP A 33 -5.50 8.56 -9.04
C ASP A 33 -6.80 8.71 -8.22
N ILE A 34 -7.48 7.61 -7.91
CA ILE A 34 -8.73 7.56 -7.12
C ILE A 34 -8.39 7.41 -5.63
N LYS A 35 -8.46 8.53 -4.88
CA LYS A 35 -8.15 8.57 -3.44
C LYS A 35 -8.93 7.55 -2.61
N GLU A 36 -10.22 7.34 -2.90
CA GLU A 36 -11.05 6.38 -2.17
C GLU A 36 -10.60 4.93 -2.39
N GLN A 37 -10.13 4.58 -3.59
CA GLN A 37 -9.60 3.25 -3.85
C GLN A 37 -8.34 2.98 -3.01
N ALA A 38 -7.45 3.96 -2.88
CA ALA A 38 -6.28 3.84 -2.00
C ALA A 38 -6.67 3.68 -0.52
N LYS A 39 -7.69 4.40 -0.04
CA LYS A 39 -8.20 4.23 1.34
C LYS A 39 -8.80 2.84 1.57
N GLN A 40 -9.59 2.32 0.64
CA GLN A 40 -10.16 0.97 0.75
C GLN A 40 -9.07 -0.10 0.70
N MET A 41 -8.04 0.09 -0.14
CA MET A 41 -6.86 -0.77 -0.15
C MET A 41 -6.16 -0.76 1.22
N ALA A 42 -5.88 0.42 1.80
CA ALA A 42 -5.28 0.56 3.12
C ALA A 42 -6.09 -0.19 4.20
N LYS A 43 -7.41 0.00 4.26
CA LYS A 43 -8.30 -0.73 5.18
C LYS A 43 -8.21 -2.24 4.98
N ARG A 44 -8.24 -2.71 3.73
CA ARG A 44 -8.16 -4.13 3.39
C ARG A 44 -6.80 -4.72 3.80
N VAL A 45 -5.69 -4.07 3.47
CA VAL A 45 -4.36 -4.59 3.84
C VAL A 45 -4.13 -4.56 5.34
N SER A 46 -4.64 -3.56 6.05
CA SER A 46 -4.62 -3.54 7.52
C SER A 46 -5.44 -4.68 8.12
N ARG A 47 -6.58 -5.06 7.53
CA ARG A 47 -7.35 -6.21 8.01
C ARG A 47 -6.65 -7.55 7.78
N ILE A 48 -5.89 -7.68 6.68
CA ILE A 48 -5.20 -8.94 6.34
C ILE A 48 -3.87 -9.08 7.09
N TYR A 49 -3.13 -7.98 7.25
CA TYR A 49 -1.75 -7.98 7.72
C TYR A 49 -1.52 -7.18 9.00
N GLY A 50 -2.51 -6.41 9.46
CA GLY A 50 -2.46 -5.74 10.75
C GLY A 50 -2.59 -6.78 11.86
N VAL A 51 -1.49 -7.02 12.56
CA VAL A 51 -1.54 -7.63 13.90
C VAL A 51 -2.45 -6.73 14.75
N LEU A 52 -3.34 -7.33 15.54
CA LEU A 52 -4.13 -6.63 16.57
C LEU A 52 -3.24 -5.61 17.29
N GLN A 53 -3.41 -4.33 17.01
CA GLN A 53 -3.07 -3.27 17.96
C GLN A 53 -4.34 -2.95 18.73
N SER A 54 -4.66 -3.88 19.64
CA SER A 54 -5.54 -3.75 20.80
C SER A 54 -5.47 -5.05 21.57
#